data_AF-E8V3H4-F1
#
_entry.id   AF-E8V3H4-F1
#
_cell.length_a   1.000
_cell.length_b   1.000
_cell.length_c   1.000
_cell.angle_alpha   90.00
_cell.angle_beta   90.00
_cell.angle_gamma   90.00
#
_symmetry.space_group_name_H-M   'P 1'
#
loop_
_entity.id
_entity.type
_entity.pdbx_description
1 polymer ?
#
loop_
_entity_poly.entity_id
_entity_poly.type
_entity_poly.pdbx_seq_one_letter_code
_entity_poly.pdbx_strand_id
1 'polypeptide(L)'
;MAVASCLELCVGVGLRARHCMTRLWQARLLLFFVGVLQLSTASGLAAGSEGGPRQLLITYRCAAVDRPAFRSYLQDQEGAMLEKLKSEGVLKGYQILFNPFVTTGTWDAMTILNFSNYASTQRWKEIERKSPGGLSAAGLKLAKPIQTYSADLEWEGSDKAPGSASKRVFYVIPYNYNSLDQYKAYVDGYVIPQVQGWIKEGVLSRYSIYLNRYSVGDPWDALFIYEYRDLEDFGKREETVAKVRGPLRNDPEWKHLNDIKATIRSETENTIAELIVGDANL
;
A
#
# COMPACT_ATOMS: atom_id res chain seq x y z
N MET A 1 31.06 44.61 42.19
CA MET A 1 31.92 44.64 43.40
C MET A 1 31.43 45.77 44.29
N ALA A 2 30.56 45.47 45.24
CA ALA A 2 30.21 46.33 46.37
C ALA A 2 29.73 45.38 47.48
N VAL A 3 30.28 45.57 48.67
CA VAL A 3 30.24 44.68 49.83
C VAL A 3 29.36 45.30 50.92
N ALA A 4 28.84 44.43 51.80
CA ALA A 4 28.35 44.68 53.16
C ALA A 4 26.92 45.21 53.34
N SER A 5 26.08 44.41 54.00
CA SER A 5 25.83 44.63 55.43
C SER A 5 25.19 43.41 56.10
N CYS A 6 25.64 43.19 57.33
CA CYS A 6 25.37 42.12 58.28
C CYS A 6 24.54 42.69 59.43
N LEU A 7 23.65 41.90 60.05
CA LEU A 7 23.15 41.96 61.45
C LEU A 7 22.06 40.85 61.56
N GLU A 8 22.25 39.70 62.23
CA GLU A 8 22.17 39.42 63.70
C GLU A 8 20.89 39.98 64.34
N LEU A 9 20.11 39.34 65.24
CA LEU A 9 20.28 38.29 66.27
C LEU A 9 18.84 38.00 66.81
N CYS A 10 18.38 36.79 67.18
CA CYS A 10 18.35 36.21 68.54
C CYS A 10 17.32 35.04 68.53
N VAL A 11 17.65 33.79 68.88
CA VAL A 11 17.81 33.16 70.22
C VAL A 11 16.49 32.73 70.90
N GLY A 12 16.43 31.46 71.31
CA GLY A 12 15.52 30.92 72.36
C GLY A 12 14.89 29.57 72.00
N VAL A 13 15.57 28.42 72.11
CA VAL A 13 15.83 27.59 73.31
C VAL A 13 14.58 26.94 73.93
N GLY A 14 14.62 25.60 74.01
CA GLY A 14 14.08 24.83 75.15
C GLY A 14 13.00 23.81 74.80
N LEU A 15 13.33 22.55 74.51
CA LEU A 15 13.59 21.43 75.43
C LEU A 15 12.35 20.59 75.79
N ARG A 16 12.45 19.28 75.48
CA ARG A 16 12.00 18.10 76.27
C ARG A 16 10.49 17.93 76.48
N ALA A 17 9.91 16.72 76.49
CA ALA A 17 10.40 15.37 76.29
C ALA A 17 9.18 14.41 76.32
N ARG A 18 9.43 13.18 75.82
CA ARG A 18 9.08 11.90 76.48
C ARG A 18 7.63 11.37 76.45
N HIS A 19 7.60 10.06 76.15
CA HIS A 19 6.61 9.03 76.52
C HIS A 19 5.37 8.99 75.62
N CYS A 20 4.71 7.86 75.39
CA CYS A 20 4.94 6.42 75.52
C CYS A 20 3.62 5.80 74.99
N MET A 21 3.72 4.71 74.24
CA MET A 21 2.72 3.63 74.10
C MET A 21 1.20 3.90 74.26
N THR A 22 0.46 3.41 73.26
CA THR A 22 -0.72 2.51 73.34
C THR A 22 -2.02 2.95 72.65
N ARG A 23 -2.59 1.94 71.97
CA ARG A 23 -3.99 1.72 71.55
C ARG A 23 -4.42 2.43 70.26
N LEU A 24 -4.39 1.71 69.13
CA LEU A 24 -5.55 0.99 68.58
C LEU A 24 -6.77 1.91 68.47
N TRP A 25 -7.04 2.42 67.26
CA TRP A 25 -8.39 2.56 66.72
C TRP A 25 -8.37 2.95 65.23
N GLN A 26 -9.00 2.09 64.41
CA GLN A 26 -9.75 2.40 63.19
C GLN A 26 -8.96 2.90 61.95
N ALA A 27 -8.60 2.01 61.03
CA ALA A 27 -9.46 1.47 59.96
C ALA A 27 -9.65 2.43 58.78
N ARG A 28 -9.16 1.97 57.62
CA ARG A 28 -9.51 2.37 56.24
C ARG A 28 -9.06 3.76 55.81
N LEU A 29 -8.06 3.83 54.93
CA LEU A 29 -8.19 4.54 53.64
C LEU A 29 -6.99 4.20 52.72
N LEU A 30 -7.33 3.74 51.51
CA LEU A 30 -6.57 3.70 50.25
C LEU A 30 -5.30 2.84 50.10
N LEU A 31 -5.55 1.61 49.62
CA LEU A 31 -4.85 1.02 48.48
C LEU A 31 -4.79 2.00 47.30
N PHE A 32 -3.65 2.07 46.59
CA PHE A 32 -3.48 2.02 45.12
C PHE A 32 -2.06 2.50 44.77
N PHE A 33 -1.07 1.61 44.83
CA PHE A 33 0.17 1.77 44.05
C PHE A 33 0.27 0.56 43.13
N VAL A 34 -0.37 0.71 41.96
CA VAL A 34 -0.23 -0.18 40.82
C VAL A 34 1.17 0.03 40.25
N GLY A 35 2.06 -0.94 40.46
CA GLY A 35 3.31 -1.03 39.72
C GLY A 35 3.01 -1.42 38.27
N VAL A 36 2.91 -0.43 37.38
CA VAL A 36 2.88 -0.67 35.93
C VAL A 36 4.31 -0.93 35.46
N LEU A 37 4.67 -2.20 35.39
CA LEU A 37 5.82 -2.65 34.62
C LEU A 37 5.41 -2.56 33.13
N GLN A 38 5.69 -1.43 32.47
CA GLN A 38 5.51 -1.34 31.02
C GLN A 38 6.60 -2.16 30.32
N LEU A 39 6.26 -3.40 29.97
CA LEU A 39 6.92 -4.09 28.87
C LEU A 39 6.61 -3.30 27.60
N SER A 40 7.56 -2.47 27.15
CA SER A 40 7.58 -1.94 25.80
C SER A 40 7.99 -3.08 24.86
N THR A 41 7.06 -3.98 24.54
CA THR A 41 7.18 -4.80 23.33
C THR A 41 7.00 -3.84 22.15
N ALA A 42 8.13 -3.43 21.56
CA ALA A 42 8.15 -2.81 20.26
C ALA A 42 7.61 -3.83 19.23
N SER A 43 6.29 -3.84 19.04
CA SER A 43 5.64 -4.51 17.93
C SER A 43 5.76 -3.62 16.70
N GLY A 44 6.83 -3.84 15.95
CA GLY A 44 7.08 -3.21 14.65
C GLY A 44 8.01 -4.07 13.80
N LEU A 45 7.96 -5.39 13.97
CA LEU A 45 8.50 -6.31 12.98
C LEU A 45 7.43 -6.49 11.92
N ALA A 46 7.81 -6.18 10.67
CA ALA A 46 7.02 -6.38 9.48
C ALA A 46 6.20 -7.67 9.58
N ALA A 47 4.89 -7.55 9.41
CA ALA A 47 4.01 -8.69 9.23
C ALA A 47 4.38 -9.35 7.89
N GLY A 48 5.44 -10.18 7.89
CA GLY A 48 5.56 -11.24 6.91
C GLY A 48 4.27 -12.03 7.01
N SER A 49 3.44 -11.95 5.97
CA SER A 49 2.10 -12.50 5.98
C SER A 49 2.11 -13.92 6.54
N GLU A 50 1.30 -14.21 7.56
CA GLU A 50 1.03 -15.60 7.91
C GLU A 50 0.39 -16.28 6.67
N GLY A 51 1.20 -17.10 5.98
CA GLY A 51 0.86 -17.74 4.70
C GLY A 51 1.57 -17.17 3.47
N GLY A 52 1.37 -17.81 2.32
CA GLY A 52 1.92 -17.36 1.03
C GLY A 52 1.12 -16.21 0.38
N PRO A 53 1.48 -15.82 -0.86
CA PRO A 53 0.92 -14.64 -1.54
C PRO A 53 -0.59 -14.72 -1.68
N ARG A 54 -1.25 -13.59 -1.43
CA ARG A 54 -2.72 -13.48 -1.51
C ARG A 54 -3.15 -12.64 -2.70
N GLN A 55 -2.23 -12.16 -3.53
CA GLN A 55 -2.55 -11.44 -4.74
C GLN A 55 -2.05 -12.18 -5.98
N LEU A 56 -2.92 -12.26 -6.99
CA LEU A 56 -2.54 -12.67 -8.34
C LEU A 56 -2.79 -11.51 -9.30
N LEU A 57 -1.81 -11.23 -10.15
CA LEU A 57 -1.93 -10.26 -11.22
C LEU A 57 -1.78 -11.01 -12.55
N ILE A 58 -2.74 -10.81 -13.45
CA ILE A 58 -2.83 -11.53 -14.71
C ILE A 58 -2.94 -10.50 -15.82
N THR A 59 -2.05 -10.55 -16.81
CA THR A 59 -2.08 -9.66 -17.97
C THR A 59 -2.53 -10.40 -19.22
N TYR A 60 -3.22 -9.71 -20.11
CA TYR A 60 -3.80 -10.29 -21.33
C TYR A 60 -3.43 -9.51 -22.58
N ARG A 61 -3.39 -10.22 -23.70
CA ARG A 61 -3.28 -9.63 -25.04
C ARG A 61 -4.36 -10.18 -25.96
N CYS A 62 -4.93 -9.30 -26.77
CA CYS A 62 -5.88 -9.60 -27.84
C CYS A 62 -5.42 -8.95 -29.15
N ALA A 63 -5.99 -9.39 -30.28
CA ALA A 63 -5.80 -8.68 -31.53
C ALA A 63 -6.60 -7.37 -31.50
N ALA A 64 -6.15 -6.35 -32.25
CA ALA A 64 -6.80 -5.04 -32.26
C ALA A 64 -8.30 -5.12 -32.63
N VAL A 65 -8.66 -6.04 -33.54
CA VAL A 65 -10.05 -6.27 -33.97
C VAL A 65 -10.92 -6.89 -32.87
N ASP A 66 -10.33 -7.65 -31.96
CA ASP A 66 -11.05 -8.36 -30.90
C ASP A 66 -11.19 -7.52 -29.63
N ARG A 67 -10.46 -6.39 -29.50
CA ARG A 67 -10.45 -5.53 -28.31
C ARG A 67 -11.86 -5.16 -27.80
N PRO A 68 -12.81 -4.70 -28.64
CA PRO A 68 -14.15 -4.38 -28.14
C PRO A 68 -14.88 -5.59 -27.57
N ALA A 69 -14.82 -6.73 -28.26
CA ALA A 69 -15.45 -7.97 -27.83
C ALA A 69 -14.79 -8.52 -26.56
N PHE A 70 -13.46 -8.44 -26.46
CA PHE A 70 -12.72 -8.88 -25.28
C PHE A 70 -13.04 -8.01 -24.05
N ARG A 71 -13.14 -6.68 -24.23
CA ARG A 71 -13.56 -5.77 -23.16
C ARG A 71 -14.95 -6.16 -22.64
N SER A 72 -15.94 -6.35 -23.52
CA SER A 72 -17.28 -6.80 -23.11
C SER A 72 -17.25 -8.16 -22.41
N TYR A 73 -16.50 -9.13 -22.94
CA TYR A 73 -16.33 -10.44 -22.31
C TYR A 73 -15.82 -10.32 -20.87
N LEU A 74 -14.81 -9.47 -20.63
CA LEU A 74 -14.24 -9.26 -19.30
C LEU A 74 -15.24 -8.60 -18.34
N GLN A 75 -16.00 -7.61 -18.82
CA GLN A 75 -17.02 -6.94 -18.00
C GLN A 75 -18.15 -7.88 -17.60
N ASP A 76 -18.63 -8.69 -18.55
CA ASP A 76 -19.85 -9.47 -18.37
C ASP A 76 -19.53 -10.87 -17.83
N GLN A 77 -18.81 -11.69 -18.59
CA GLN A 77 -18.64 -13.11 -18.30
C GLN A 77 -17.54 -13.34 -17.25
N GLU A 78 -16.37 -12.76 -17.45
CA GLU A 78 -15.27 -12.88 -16.49
C GLU A 78 -15.64 -12.19 -15.18
N GLY A 79 -16.18 -10.97 -15.26
CA GLY A 79 -16.68 -10.21 -14.11
C GLY A 79 -17.68 -11.02 -13.27
N ALA A 80 -18.67 -11.66 -13.91
CA ALA A 80 -19.64 -12.49 -13.19
C ALA A 80 -19.00 -13.73 -12.51
N MET A 81 -18.00 -14.35 -13.14
CA MET A 81 -17.26 -15.47 -12.54
C MET A 81 -16.47 -15.02 -11.31
N LEU A 82 -15.77 -13.89 -11.39
CA LEU A 82 -14.99 -13.34 -10.27
C LEU A 82 -15.90 -12.86 -9.12
N GLU A 83 -17.03 -12.23 -9.43
CA GLU A 83 -18.02 -11.84 -8.41
C GLU A 83 -18.60 -13.08 -7.71
N LYS A 84 -18.84 -14.17 -8.46
CA LYS A 84 -19.23 -15.44 -7.85
C LYS A 84 -18.17 -15.95 -6.88
N LEU A 85 -16.89 -16.00 -7.28
CA LEU A 85 -15.80 -16.43 -6.40
C LEU A 85 -15.68 -15.54 -5.15
N LYS A 86 -15.93 -14.24 -5.28
CA LYS A 86 -15.99 -13.32 -4.16
C LYS A 86 -17.15 -13.62 -3.21
N SER A 87 -18.36 -13.83 -3.74
CA SER A 87 -19.53 -14.19 -2.92
C SER A 87 -19.38 -15.56 -2.22
N GLU A 88 -18.62 -16.48 -2.81
CA GLU A 88 -18.25 -17.77 -2.22
C GLU A 88 -17.11 -17.66 -1.17
N GLY A 89 -16.56 -16.45 -0.96
CA GLY A 89 -15.48 -16.20 -0.01
C GLY A 89 -14.09 -16.65 -0.48
N VAL A 90 -13.94 -17.07 -1.73
CA VAL A 90 -12.63 -17.41 -2.32
C VAL A 90 -11.80 -16.13 -2.50
N LEU A 91 -12.41 -15.09 -3.05
CA LEU A 91 -11.82 -13.76 -3.20
C LEU A 91 -12.34 -12.82 -2.12
N LYS A 92 -11.45 -11.99 -1.59
CA LYS A 92 -11.80 -10.79 -0.81
C LYS A 92 -12.27 -9.67 -1.75
N GLY A 93 -11.63 -9.55 -2.91
CA GLY A 93 -11.96 -8.57 -3.93
C GLY A 93 -11.21 -8.82 -5.23
N TYR A 94 -11.59 -8.11 -6.29
CA TYR A 94 -10.91 -8.18 -7.58
C TYR A 94 -11.04 -6.86 -8.35
N GLN A 95 -10.14 -6.63 -9.31
CA GLN A 95 -10.22 -5.53 -10.27
C GLN A 95 -9.90 -6.05 -11.66
N ILE A 96 -10.59 -5.54 -12.68
CA ILE A 96 -10.18 -5.68 -14.06
C ILE A 96 -9.92 -4.29 -14.64
N LEU A 97 -8.66 -4.07 -14.98
CA LEU A 97 -8.17 -2.87 -15.64
C LEU A 97 -8.05 -3.13 -17.14
N PHE A 98 -8.50 -2.19 -17.97
CA PHE A 98 -8.39 -2.28 -19.41
C PHE A 98 -7.62 -1.08 -19.96
N ASN A 99 -6.61 -1.33 -20.78
CA ASN A 99 -5.87 -0.27 -21.45
C ASN A 99 -6.74 0.30 -22.57
N PRO A 100 -7.17 1.58 -22.53
CA PRO A 100 -8.03 2.13 -23.57
C PRO A 100 -7.31 2.27 -24.93
N PHE A 101 -5.97 2.26 -24.93
CA PHE A 101 -5.16 2.46 -26.13
C PHE A 101 -4.54 1.18 -26.66
N VAL A 102 -4.32 1.13 -27.98
CA VAL A 102 -3.54 0.07 -28.62
C VAL A 102 -2.06 0.39 -28.44
N THR A 103 -1.34 -0.47 -27.74
CA THR A 103 0.10 -0.33 -27.53
C THR A 103 0.79 -1.65 -27.85
N THR A 104 2.00 -1.60 -28.38
CA THR A 104 2.75 -2.81 -28.75
C THR A 104 3.51 -3.38 -27.56
N GLY A 105 4.06 -2.55 -26.68
CA GLY A 105 4.94 -2.99 -25.60
C GLY A 105 4.30 -3.29 -24.24
N THR A 106 2.99 -3.07 -24.05
CA THR A 106 2.32 -3.31 -22.75
C THR A 106 1.31 -4.48 -22.76
N TRP A 107 0.09 -4.28 -22.26
CA TRP A 107 -0.99 -5.27 -22.21
C TRP A 107 -2.32 -4.59 -22.54
N ASP A 108 -3.32 -5.38 -22.95
CA ASP A 108 -4.66 -4.87 -23.26
C ASP A 108 -5.57 -4.87 -22.03
N ALA A 109 -5.41 -5.86 -21.15
CA ALA A 109 -6.10 -5.91 -19.87
C ALA A 109 -5.20 -6.48 -18.76
N MET A 110 -5.51 -6.14 -17.52
CA MET A 110 -4.93 -6.70 -16.32
C MET A 110 -6.05 -7.05 -15.32
N THR A 111 -6.06 -8.29 -14.83
CA THR A 111 -6.92 -8.72 -13.73
C THR A 111 -6.07 -8.82 -12.46
N ILE A 112 -6.55 -8.21 -11.38
CA ILE A 112 -5.94 -8.27 -10.05
C ILE A 112 -6.91 -9.00 -9.13
N LEU A 113 -6.46 -10.08 -8.52
CA LEU A 113 -7.25 -10.91 -7.61
C LEU A 113 -6.69 -10.78 -6.20
N ASN A 114 -7.53 -10.45 -5.23
CA ASN A 114 -7.18 -10.48 -3.81
C ASN A 114 -7.90 -11.65 -3.13
N PHE A 115 -7.16 -12.67 -2.71
CA PHE A 115 -7.68 -13.87 -2.08
C PHE A 115 -7.93 -13.64 -0.59
N SER A 116 -9.02 -14.22 -0.06
CA SER A 116 -9.36 -14.14 1.36
C SER A 116 -8.27 -14.71 2.27
N ASN A 117 -7.56 -15.74 1.78
CA ASN A 117 -6.43 -16.37 2.45
C ASN A 117 -5.57 -17.13 1.42
N TYR A 118 -4.38 -17.58 1.85
CA TYR A 118 -3.46 -18.31 0.96
C TYR A 118 -4.03 -19.65 0.47
N ALA A 119 -4.81 -20.38 1.28
CA ALA A 119 -5.39 -21.65 0.86
C ALA A 119 -6.38 -21.48 -0.31
N SER A 120 -7.09 -20.36 -0.37
CA SER A 120 -7.97 -20.01 -1.49
C SER A 120 -7.24 -19.91 -2.84
N THR A 121 -5.92 -19.71 -2.86
CA THR A 121 -5.14 -19.71 -4.12
C THR A 121 -5.13 -21.09 -4.79
N GLN A 122 -5.33 -22.19 -4.04
CA GLN A 122 -5.45 -23.51 -4.65
C GLN A 122 -6.70 -23.62 -5.53
N ARG A 123 -7.78 -22.91 -5.16
CA ARG A 123 -8.98 -22.84 -5.99
C ARG A 123 -8.70 -22.18 -7.32
N TRP A 124 -7.90 -21.12 -7.34
CA TRP A 124 -7.47 -20.50 -8.60
C TRP A 124 -6.62 -21.45 -9.45
N LYS A 125 -5.70 -22.21 -8.84
CA LYS A 125 -4.90 -23.20 -9.58
C LYS A 125 -5.76 -24.28 -10.25
N GLU A 126 -6.92 -24.61 -9.69
CA GLU A 126 -7.87 -25.51 -10.35
C GLU A 126 -8.56 -24.88 -11.56
N ILE A 127 -8.89 -23.59 -11.46
CA ILE A 127 -9.44 -22.80 -12.57
C ILE A 127 -8.41 -22.71 -13.69
N GLU A 128 -7.18 -22.31 -13.37
CA GLU A 128 -6.06 -22.15 -14.31
C GLU A 128 -5.84 -23.40 -15.20
N ARG A 129 -6.01 -24.61 -14.64
CA ARG A 129 -5.88 -25.87 -15.39
C ARG A 129 -6.88 -26.05 -16.53
N LYS A 130 -8.04 -25.40 -16.44
CA LYS A 130 -9.14 -25.51 -17.42
C LYS A 130 -9.39 -24.21 -18.17
N SER A 131 -8.97 -23.10 -17.58
CA SER A 131 -9.21 -21.74 -18.02
C SER A 131 -7.95 -20.92 -17.73
N PRO A 132 -6.90 -21.03 -18.59
CA PRO A 132 -5.66 -20.28 -18.43
C PRO A 132 -5.92 -18.78 -18.25
N GLY A 133 -5.33 -18.20 -17.20
CA GLY A 133 -5.57 -16.81 -16.79
C GLY A 133 -7.04 -16.50 -16.42
N GLY A 134 -7.84 -17.50 -16.08
CA GLY A 134 -9.28 -17.36 -15.81
C GLY A 134 -10.18 -17.45 -17.05
N LEU A 135 -9.61 -17.33 -18.26
CA LEU A 135 -10.40 -17.22 -19.48
C LEU A 135 -11.08 -18.54 -19.84
N SER A 136 -12.41 -18.49 -20.04
CA SER A 136 -13.16 -19.57 -20.64
C SER A 136 -12.76 -19.80 -22.11
N ALA A 137 -13.24 -20.89 -22.72
CA ALA A 137 -13.01 -21.15 -24.14
C ALA A 137 -13.49 -20.02 -25.07
N ALA A 138 -14.50 -19.23 -24.66
CA ALA A 138 -14.94 -18.05 -25.41
C ALA A 138 -13.93 -16.89 -25.26
N GLY A 139 -13.44 -16.64 -24.05
CA GLY A 139 -12.41 -15.63 -23.79
C GLY A 139 -11.10 -15.93 -24.51
N LEU A 140 -10.68 -17.21 -24.53
CA LEU A 140 -9.46 -17.65 -25.21
C LEU A 140 -9.50 -17.51 -26.75
N LYS A 141 -10.69 -17.34 -27.34
CA LYS A 141 -10.81 -17.01 -28.77
C LYS A 141 -10.54 -15.53 -29.05
N LEU A 142 -10.71 -14.67 -28.05
CA LEU A 142 -10.58 -13.21 -28.15
C LEU A 142 -9.20 -12.73 -27.69
N ALA A 143 -8.62 -13.40 -26.71
CA ALA A 143 -7.38 -13.01 -26.07
C ALA A 143 -6.60 -14.22 -25.57
N LYS A 144 -5.35 -13.98 -25.19
CA LYS A 144 -4.51 -14.93 -24.46
C LYS A 144 -4.00 -14.28 -23.17
N PRO A 145 -3.89 -15.03 -22.06
CA PRO A 145 -3.06 -14.61 -20.95
C PRO A 145 -1.61 -14.50 -21.43
N ILE A 146 -0.94 -13.42 -21.06
CA ILE A 146 0.50 -13.25 -21.29
C ILE A 146 1.24 -13.82 -20.09
N GLN A 147 0.85 -13.40 -18.89
CA GLN A 147 1.52 -13.74 -17.65
C GLN A 147 0.55 -13.76 -16.46
N THR A 148 0.86 -14.60 -15.47
CA THR A 148 0.20 -14.66 -14.17
C THR A 148 1.28 -14.64 -13.08
N TYR A 149 1.26 -13.64 -12.20
CA TYR A 149 2.23 -13.48 -11.12
C TYR A 149 1.57 -13.50 -9.75
N SER A 150 2.25 -14.12 -8.79
CA SER A 150 1.94 -13.97 -7.38
C SER A 150 2.72 -12.81 -6.79
N ALA A 151 2.02 -11.94 -6.09
CA ALA A 151 2.63 -10.77 -5.46
C ALA A 151 2.08 -10.58 -4.04
N ASP A 152 2.79 -9.76 -3.27
CA ASP A 152 2.27 -9.18 -2.04
C ASP A 152 1.96 -7.71 -2.27
N LEU A 153 0.82 -7.26 -1.78
CA LEU A 153 0.56 -5.85 -1.57
C LEU A 153 1.37 -5.38 -0.35
N GLU A 154 2.47 -4.67 -0.59
CA GLU A 154 3.39 -4.23 0.48
C GLU A 154 3.07 -2.81 0.95
N TRP A 155 2.70 -1.91 0.04
CA TRP A 155 2.26 -0.55 0.40
C TRP A 155 0.96 -0.20 -0.28
N GLU A 156 0.08 0.44 0.47
CA GLU A 156 -1.15 1.04 -0.05
C GLU A 156 -1.50 2.31 0.71
N GLY A 157 -2.27 3.17 0.05
CA GLY A 157 -2.83 4.36 0.65
C GLY A 157 -3.94 4.93 -0.22
N SER A 158 -4.92 5.57 0.40
CA SER A 158 -6.05 6.16 -0.31
C SER A 158 -6.55 7.43 0.36
N ASP A 159 -7.18 8.29 -0.44
CA ASP A 159 -8.01 9.38 0.04
C ASP A 159 -9.36 8.85 0.54
N LYS A 160 -9.96 9.57 1.50
CA LYS A 160 -11.27 9.25 2.06
C LYS A 160 -12.41 9.52 1.09
N ALA A 161 -12.21 10.37 0.08
CA ALA A 161 -13.21 10.74 -0.92
C ALA A 161 -12.71 10.41 -2.33
N PRO A 162 -12.66 9.12 -2.72
CA PRO A 162 -12.17 8.75 -4.04
C PRO A 162 -13.09 9.31 -5.13
N GLY A 163 -12.53 9.70 -6.27
CA GLY A 163 -13.29 10.20 -7.42
C GLY A 163 -14.33 9.19 -7.94
N SER A 164 -15.21 9.64 -8.84
CA SER A 164 -16.23 8.77 -9.47
C SER A 164 -15.57 7.55 -10.11
N ALA A 165 -16.02 6.34 -9.75
CA ALA A 165 -15.42 5.08 -10.23
C ALA A 165 -15.28 5.01 -11.76
N SER A 166 -16.28 5.52 -12.48
CA SER A 166 -16.31 5.55 -13.95
C SER A 166 -15.37 6.56 -14.61
N LYS A 167 -14.76 7.47 -13.84
CA LYS A 167 -13.85 8.50 -14.37
C LYS A 167 -12.39 8.20 -14.05
N ARG A 168 -12.12 7.29 -13.12
CA ARG A 168 -10.78 7.01 -12.60
C ARG A 168 -9.84 6.55 -13.70
N VAL A 169 -8.61 7.02 -13.62
CA VAL A 169 -7.52 6.63 -14.51
C VAL A 169 -6.46 5.94 -13.69
N PHE A 170 -6.06 4.75 -14.12
CA PHE A 170 -5.02 3.96 -13.50
C PHE A 170 -3.73 4.12 -14.29
N TYR A 171 -2.64 4.39 -13.58
CA TYR A 171 -1.29 4.42 -14.14
C TYR A 171 -0.46 3.33 -13.51
N VAL A 172 -0.10 2.35 -14.34
CA VAL A 172 0.57 1.11 -13.93
C VAL A 172 2.03 1.19 -14.36
N ILE A 173 2.94 1.11 -13.38
CA ILE A 173 4.36 1.36 -13.57
C ILE A 173 5.16 0.15 -13.07
N PRO A 174 5.70 -0.66 -13.97
CA PRO A 174 6.60 -1.77 -13.63
C PRO A 174 8.02 -1.29 -13.31
N TYR A 175 8.60 -1.86 -12.26
CA TYR A 175 9.96 -1.60 -11.80
C TYR A 175 10.76 -2.89 -11.61
N ASN A 176 12.05 -2.83 -11.90
CA ASN A 176 13.05 -3.80 -11.45
C ASN A 176 13.98 -3.14 -10.43
N TYR A 177 14.51 -3.90 -9.48
CA TYR A 177 15.45 -3.39 -8.48
C TYR A 177 16.68 -4.28 -8.31
N ASN A 178 17.78 -3.67 -7.83
CA ASN A 178 19.03 -4.40 -7.60
C ASN A 178 19.09 -5.07 -6.22
N SER A 179 18.39 -4.51 -5.23
CA SER A 179 18.33 -5.01 -3.85
C SER A 179 16.97 -4.72 -3.25
N LEU A 180 16.30 -5.74 -2.70
CA LEU A 180 14.98 -5.59 -2.10
C LEU A 180 15.02 -4.63 -0.91
N ASP A 181 15.99 -4.77 0.00
CA ASP A 181 16.08 -3.93 1.20
C ASP A 181 16.31 -2.46 0.83
N GLN A 182 17.20 -2.21 -0.15
CA GLN A 182 17.44 -0.86 -0.66
C GLN A 182 16.20 -0.29 -1.37
N TYR A 183 15.46 -1.14 -2.08
CA TYR A 183 14.23 -0.74 -2.75
C TYR A 183 13.12 -0.40 -1.75
N LYS A 184 12.95 -1.19 -0.68
CA LYS A 184 12.00 -0.88 0.40
C LYS A 184 12.30 0.47 1.05
N ALA A 185 13.57 0.69 1.43
CA ALA A 185 14.01 1.99 1.97
C ALA A 185 13.78 3.14 0.98
N TYR A 186 14.00 2.91 -0.33
CA TYR A 186 13.68 3.87 -1.36
C TYR A 186 12.17 4.17 -1.45
N VAL A 187 11.32 3.16 -1.39
CA VAL A 187 9.87 3.36 -1.40
C VAL A 187 9.45 4.19 -0.20
N ASP A 188 9.87 3.81 1.00
CA ASP A 188 9.50 4.48 2.26
C ASP A 188 10.01 5.93 2.33
N GLY A 189 11.28 6.18 2.01
CA GLY A 189 11.91 7.50 2.15
C GLY A 189 11.71 8.43 0.94
N TYR A 190 11.51 7.89 -0.27
CA TYR A 190 11.36 8.69 -1.49
C TYR A 190 9.95 8.67 -2.05
N VAL A 191 9.37 7.48 -2.27
CA VAL A 191 8.09 7.33 -3.00
C VAL A 191 6.90 7.73 -2.14
N ILE A 192 6.76 7.16 -0.95
CA ILE A 192 5.60 7.35 -0.06
C ILE A 192 5.35 8.85 0.25
N PRO A 193 6.36 9.66 0.61
CA PRO A 193 6.13 11.09 0.85
C PRO A 193 5.57 11.83 -0.37
N GLN A 194 5.96 11.43 -1.59
CA GLN A 194 5.47 12.04 -2.82
C GLN A 194 4.01 11.67 -3.09
N VAL A 195 3.66 10.37 -3.05
CA VAL A 195 2.30 9.92 -3.35
C VAL A 195 1.30 10.41 -2.31
N GLN A 196 1.71 10.52 -1.03
CA GLN A 196 0.90 11.15 0.01
C GLN A 196 0.69 12.64 -0.27
N GLY A 197 1.73 13.34 -0.75
CA GLY A 197 1.61 14.71 -1.23
C GLY A 197 0.63 14.83 -2.40
N TRP A 198 0.68 13.93 -3.38
CA TRP A 198 -0.24 13.94 -4.54
C TRP A 198 -1.69 13.65 -4.13
N ILE A 199 -1.91 12.79 -3.13
CA ILE A 199 -3.22 12.59 -2.51
C ILE A 199 -3.71 13.88 -1.86
N LYS A 200 -2.86 14.55 -1.07
CA LYS A 200 -3.19 15.80 -0.39
C LYS A 200 -3.51 16.94 -1.36
N GLU A 201 -2.78 17.02 -2.47
CA GLU A 201 -3.03 17.97 -3.56
C GLU A 201 -4.26 17.60 -4.41
N GLY A 202 -4.84 16.42 -4.17
CA GLY A 202 -6.12 16.02 -4.74
C GLY A 202 -6.04 15.40 -6.13
N VAL A 203 -4.86 15.19 -6.73
CA VAL A 203 -4.78 14.57 -8.07
C VAL A 203 -4.82 13.04 -8.02
N LEU A 204 -4.27 12.45 -6.94
CA LEU A 204 -4.25 11.02 -6.73
C LEU A 204 -5.34 10.63 -5.72
N SER A 205 -6.13 9.60 -6.01
CA SER A 205 -7.09 9.04 -5.05
C SER A 205 -6.51 7.87 -4.28
N ARG A 206 -5.62 7.07 -4.89
CA ARG A 206 -5.07 5.86 -4.27
C ARG A 206 -3.74 5.45 -4.90
N TYR A 207 -2.91 4.75 -4.12
CA TYR A 207 -1.80 3.97 -4.65
C TYR A 207 -1.80 2.55 -4.05
N SER A 208 -1.27 1.62 -4.84
CA SER A 208 -0.95 0.26 -4.41
C SER A 208 0.40 -0.12 -5.01
N ILE A 209 1.29 -0.69 -4.19
CA ILE A 209 2.62 -1.13 -4.61
C ILE A 209 2.75 -2.60 -4.27
N TYR A 210 2.92 -3.40 -5.32
CA TYR A 210 3.07 -4.85 -5.23
C TYR A 210 4.53 -5.24 -5.34
N LEU A 211 4.95 -6.23 -4.57
CA LEU A 211 6.24 -6.90 -4.72
C LEU A 211 6.03 -8.31 -5.28
N ASN A 212 6.77 -8.64 -6.33
CA ASN A 212 6.74 -9.96 -6.94
C ASN A 212 7.37 -10.98 -5.97
N ARG A 213 6.69 -12.11 -5.74
CA ARG A 213 7.26 -13.21 -4.95
C ARG A 213 8.30 -14.03 -5.71
N TYR A 214 8.32 -13.94 -7.03
CA TYR A 214 9.29 -14.59 -7.90
C TYR A 214 10.19 -13.54 -8.54
N SER A 215 11.13 -12.99 -7.78
CA SER A 215 12.05 -11.92 -8.20
C SER A 215 13.15 -12.38 -9.18
N VAL A 216 12.95 -13.49 -9.88
CA VAL A 216 13.88 -13.99 -10.89
C VAL A 216 13.13 -14.17 -12.21
N GLY A 217 13.17 -13.12 -13.04
CA GLY A 217 12.64 -13.15 -14.41
C GLY A 217 11.66 -12.02 -14.72
N ASP A 218 11.32 -11.90 -16.00
CA ASP A 218 10.38 -10.92 -16.52
C ASP A 218 8.99 -11.00 -15.85
N PRO A 219 8.22 -9.89 -15.83
CA PRO A 219 8.56 -8.57 -16.39
C PRO A 219 8.94 -7.50 -15.35
N TRP A 220 8.72 -7.75 -14.05
CA TRP A 220 8.95 -6.76 -12.99
C TRP A 220 9.19 -7.41 -11.62
N ASP A 221 9.98 -6.74 -10.77
CA ASP A 221 10.15 -7.05 -9.36
C ASP A 221 9.12 -6.32 -8.48
N ALA A 222 8.72 -5.13 -8.89
CA ALA A 222 7.70 -4.33 -8.23
C ALA A 222 6.73 -3.71 -9.23
N LEU A 223 5.46 -3.58 -8.86
CA LEU A 223 4.43 -2.97 -9.70
C LEU A 223 3.69 -1.89 -8.93
N PHE A 224 3.77 -0.66 -9.43
CA PHE A 224 3.01 0.45 -8.86
C PHE A 224 1.71 0.60 -9.63
N ILE A 225 0.62 0.82 -8.92
CA ILE A 225 -0.67 1.17 -9.48
C ILE A 225 -1.12 2.45 -8.81
N TYR A 226 -1.16 3.53 -9.58
CA TYR A 226 -1.63 4.84 -9.15
C TYR A 226 -3.01 5.10 -9.72
N GLU A 227 -3.97 5.34 -8.85
CA GLU A 227 -5.34 5.72 -9.21
C GLU A 227 -5.47 7.23 -9.13
N TYR A 228 -5.65 7.86 -10.29
CA TYR A 228 -6.00 9.27 -10.42
C TYR A 228 -7.52 9.41 -10.45
N ARG A 229 -8.03 10.54 -9.94
CA ARG A 229 -9.48 10.77 -9.82
C ARG A 229 -10.17 10.77 -11.17
N ASP A 230 -9.52 11.40 -12.15
CA ASP A 230 -9.93 11.42 -13.55
C ASP A 230 -8.77 11.77 -14.48
N LEU A 231 -9.08 11.86 -15.78
CA LEU A 231 -8.10 12.16 -16.82
C LEU A 231 -7.57 13.60 -16.74
N GLU A 232 -8.37 14.55 -16.23
CA GLU A 232 -7.93 15.94 -16.06
C GLU A 232 -6.87 16.01 -14.96
N ASP A 233 -7.11 15.35 -13.82
CA ASP A 233 -6.15 15.25 -12.73
C ASP A 233 -4.89 14.46 -13.11
N PHE A 234 -5.03 13.42 -13.94
CA PHE A 234 -3.89 12.74 -14.55
C PHE A 234 -3.06 13.68 -15.45
N GLY A 235 -3.72 14.59 -16.17
CA GLY A 235 -3.06 15.63 -16.97
C GLY A 235 -2.29 16.65 -16.14
N LYS A 236 -2.74 16.94 -14.91
CA LYS A 236 -2.11 17.88 -13.96
C LYS A 236 -0.96 17.26 -13.15
N ARG A 237 -0.64 15.98 -13.37
CA ARG A 237 0.33 15.26 -12.53
C ARG A 237 1.71 15.92 -12.51
N GLU A 238 2.22 16.43 -13.63
CA GLU A 238 3.58 16.97 -13.70
C GLU A 238 3.72 18.26 -12.87
N GLU A 239 2.70 19.13 -12.94
CA GLU A 239 2.61 20.33 -12.11
C GLU A 239 2.56 19.96 -10.62
N THR A 240 1.73 18.98 -10.28
CA THR A 240 1.57 18.53 -8.89
C THR A 240 2.84 17.86 -8.36
N VAL A 241 3.50 17.04 -9.17
CA VAL A 241 4.79 16.43 -8.87
C VAL A 241 5.83 17.51 -8.58
N ALA A 242 5.92 18.55 -9.41
CA ALA A 242 6.84 19.65 -9.21
C ALA A 242 6.55 20.41 -7.90
N LYS A 243 5.27 20.71 -7.64
CA LYS A 243 4.79 21.38 -6.42
C LYS A 243 5.17 20.60 -5.17
N VAL A 244 4.85 19.30 -5.12
CA VAL A 244 5.12 18.42 -3.97
C VAL A 244 6.62 18.19 -3.76
N ARG A 245 7.40 18.06 -4.83
CA ARG A 245 8.86 17.90 -4.73
C ARG A 245 9.58 19.16 -4.25
N GLY A 246 9.01 20.34 -4.46
CA GLY A 246 9.58 21.61 -4.01
C GLY A 246 10.06 21.59 -2.54
N PRO A 247 9.16 21.38 -1.57
CA PRO A 247 9.54 21.28 -0.16
C PRO A 247 10.34 20.01 0.19
N LEU A 248 10.07 18.86 -0.46
CA LEU A 248 10.77 17.60 -0.18
C LEU A 248 12.28 17.66 -0.49
N ARG A 249 12.71 18.57 -1.37
CA ARG A 249 14.16 18.78 -1.62
C ARG A 249 14.93 19.30 -0.41
N ASN A 250 14.25 19.85 0.59
CA ASN A 250 14.87 20.29 1.84
C ASN A 250 15.01 19.15 2.86
N ASP A 251 14.40 17.99 2.60
CA ASP A 251 14.60 16.77 3.38
C ASP A 251 15.90 16.08 2.92
N PRO A 252 16.92 15.94 3.78
CA PRO A 252 18.20 15.33 3.40
C PRO A 252 18.08 13.88 2.94
N GLU A 253 17.20 13.09 3.56
CA GLU A 253 17.00 11.68 3.22
C GLU A 253 16.31 11.56 1.86
N TRP A 254 15.21 12.29 1.67
CA TRP A 254 14.51 12.30 0.39
C TRP A 254 15.42 12.77 -0.74
N LYS A 255 16.23 13.82 -0.50
CA LYS A 255 17.19 14.33 -1.46
C LYS A 255 18.25 13.29 -1.81
N HIS A 256 18.82 12.62 -0.83
CA HIS A 256 19.80 11.57 -1.08
C HIS A 256 19.22 10.46 -1.97
N LEU A 257 18.04 9.94 -1.63
CA LEU A 257 17.36 8.90 -2.41
C LEU A 257 16.99 9.38 -3.81
N ASN A 258 16.59 10.66 -3.97
CA ASN A 258 16.36 11.25 -5.28
C ASN A 258 17.61 11.19 -6.17
N ASP A 259 18.77 11.50 -5.59
CA ASP A 259 20.03 11.61 -6.31
C ASP A 259 20.56 10.23 -6.73
N ILE A 260 20.25 9.17 -5.97
CA ILE A 260 20.70 7.80 -6.27
C ILE A 260 19.64 6.88 -6.90
N LYS A 261 18.38 7.30 -7.06
CA LYS A 261 17.27 6.40 -7.48
C LYS A 261 17.55 5.56 -8.72
N ALA A 262 18.31 6.07 -9.69
CA ALA A 262 18.63 5.34 -10.92
C ALA A 262 19.58 4.15 -10.69
N THR A 263 20.31 4.12 -9.57
CA THR A 263 21.15 2.97 -9.17
C THR A 263 20.35 1.92 -8.38
N ILE A 264 19.19 2.30 -7.85
CA ILE A 264 18.32 1.43 -7.05
C ILE A 264 17.38 0.63 -7.95
N ARG A 265 16.83 1.29 -8.97
CA ARG A 265 15.74 0.76 -9.78
C ARG A 265 15.80 1.17 -11.25
N SER A 266 15.20 0.34 -12.11
CA SER A 266 14.90 0.68 -13.51
C SER A 266 13.41 0.54 -13.77
N GLU A 267 12.89 1.34 -14.72
CA GLU A 267 11.47 1.40 -15.09
C GLU A 267 11.30 0.77 -16.47
N THR A 268 10.23 0.00 -16.69
CA THR A 268 9.85 -0.47 -18.03
C THR A 268 8.60 0.26 -18.52
N GLU A 269 7.99 -0.16 -19.64
CA GLU A 269 6.92 0.63 -20.28
C GLU A 269 5.67 0.74 -19.40
N ASN A 270 5.21 1.98 -19.20
CA ASN A 270 4.07 2.29 -18.33
C ASN A 270 2.75 2.14 -19.07
N THR A 271 1.70 1.75 -18.35
CA THR A 271 0.36 1.54 -18.94
C THR A 271 -0.65 2.48 -18.29
N ILE A 272 -1.49 3.12 -19.12
CA ILE A 272 -2.71 3.79 -18.68
C ILE A 272 -3.87 2.80 -18.81
N ALA A 273 -4.75 2.74 -17.82
CA ALA A 273 -5.90 1.85 -17.83
C ALA A 273 -7.13 2.46 -17.16
N GLU A 274 -8.27 1.86 -17.45
CA GLU A 274 -9.57 2.16 -16.86
C GLU A 274 -10.07 0.94 -16.09
N LEU A 275 -10.75 1.15 -14.96
CA LEU A 275 -11.49 0.07 -14.28
C LEU A 275 -12.75 -0.25 -15.09
N ILE A 276 -12.87 -1.49 -15.55
CA ILE A 276 -14.04 -1.92 -16.34
C ILE A 276 -15.03 -2.76 -15.53
N VAL A 277 -14.56 -3.45 -14.47
CA VAL A 277 -15.37 -4.17 -13.48
C VAL A 277 -14.53 -4.50 -12.24
N GLY A 278 -15.18 -4.63 -11.09
CA GLY A 278 -14.56 -5.02 -9.82
C GLY A 278 -14.64 -3.92 -8.76
N ASP A 279 -13.89 -4.12 -7.68
CA ASP A 279 -13.90 -3.27 -6.52
C ASP A 279 -13.11 -1.98 -6.75
N ALA A 280 -13.68 -0.87 -6.32
CA ALA A 280 -12.93 0.38 -6.15
C ALA A 280 -11.83 0.27 -5.08
N ASN A 281 -11.96 -0.70 -4.16
CA ASN A 281 -11.09 -0.90 -3.01
C ASN A 281 -10.75 -2.40 -2.87
N LEU A 282 -9.52 -2.80 -3.20
CA LEU A 282 -9.00 -4.16 -2.96
C LEU A 282 -8.60 -4.38 -1.48
#